data_AF-A0A4V2SN10-F1
#
_entry.id   AF-A0A4V2SN10-F1
#
_cell.length_a   1.000
_cell.length_b   1.000
_cell.length_c   1.000
_cell.angle_alpha   90.00
_cell.angle_beta   90.00
_cell.angle_gamma   90.00
#
_symmetry.space_group_name_H-M   'P 1'
#
loop_
_entity.id
_entity.type
_entity.pdbx_description
1 polymer ?
#
loop_
_entity_poly.entity_id
_entity_poly.type
_entity_poly.pdbx_seq_one_letter_code
_entity_poly.pdbx_strand_id
1 'polypeptide(L)' 'MPRFLFHLHECGVNTHDDSGRELPDLTSAIEAARADALSIMAHEVYDGHLCLSCHIEVEEPATGKRTSLPFRDVLKVTGI' A
#
# COMPACT_ATOMS: atom_id res chain seq x y z
N MET A 1 12.98 13.83 8.89
CA MET A 1 12.03 13.64 7.77
C MET A 1 10.73 13.15 8.36
N PRO A 2 9.54 13.47 7.81
CA PRO A 2 8.29 12.92 8.33
C PRO A 2 8.30 11.39 8.28
N ARG A 3 7.70 10.79 9.30
CA ARG A 3 7.53 9.34 9.40
C ARG A 3 6.18 8.97 8.81
N PHE A 4 6.15 7.95 7.97
CA PHE A 4 4.92 7.41 7.39
C PHE A 4 4.79 5.93 7.75
N LEU A 5 3.59 5.51 8.14
CA LEU A 5 3.25 4.13 8.43
C LEU A 5 2.50 3.52 7.24
N PHE A 6 2.70 2.23 6.97
CA PHE A 6 2.16 1.54 5.80
C PHE A 6 1.33 0.33 6.25
N HIS A 7 0.05 0.54 6.53
CA HIS A 7 -0.84 -0.53 6.99
C HIS A 7 -1.41 -1.29 5.78
N LEU A 8 -1.23 -2.61 5.77
CA LEU A 8 -1.74 -3.48 4.70
C LEU A 8 -3.11 -4.02 5.09
N HIS A 9 -4.11 -3.80 4.24
CA HIS A 9 -5.45 -4.35 4.39
C HIS A 9 -5.71 -5.39 3.30
N GLU A 10 -5.72 -6.67 3.68
CA GLU A 10 -5.83 -7.81 2.77
C GLU A 10 -6.94 -8.78 3.21
N CYS A 11 -7.99 -8.96 2.40
CA CYS A 11 -9.00 -10.02 2.60
C CYS A 11 -9.57 -10.15 4.03
N GLY A 12 -9.74 -9.05 4.76
CA GLY A 12 -10.24 -9.04 6.14
C GLY A 12 -9.15 -9.17 7.22
N VAL A 13 -7.89 -9.31 6.82
CA VAL A 13 -6.70 -9.18 7.67
C VAL A 13 -6.18 -7.76 7.55
N ASN A 14 -5.81 -7.16 8.69
CA ASN A 14 -5.14 -5.88 8.76
C ASN A 14 -3.77 -6.06 9.41
N THR A 15 -2.72 -5.78 8.65
CA THR A 15 -1.33 -5.84 9.10
C THR A 15 -0.85 -4.42 9.37
N HIS A 16 -0.68 -4.10 10.64
CA HIS A 16 -0.23 -2.79 11.07
C HIS A 16 1.31 -2.69 11.01
N ASP A 17 1.81 -1.72 10.25
CA ASP A 17 3.20 -1.28 10.33
C ASP A 17 3.38 -0.19 11.40
N ASP A 18 3.90 -0.56 12.57
CA ASP A 18 4.22 0.37 13.66
C ASP A 18 5.61 1.03 13.50
N SER A 19 6.42 0.54 12.54
CA SER A 19 7.78 1.01 12.31
C SER A 19 7.80 2.12 11.26
N GLY A 20 7.10 1.94 10.15
CA GLY A 20 7.04 2.94 9.09
C GLY A 20 8.39 3.23 8.45
N ARG A 21 8.43 4.32 7.67
CA ARG A 21 9.63 4.81 6.99
C ARG A 21 9.71 6.33 7.12
N GLU A 22 10.92 6.85 7.27
CA GLU A 22 11.16 8.28 7.14
C GLU A 22 11.31 8.66 5.67
N LEU A 23 10.41 9.51 5.16
CA LEU A 23 10.39 9.93 3.77
C LEU A 23 10.27 11.46 3.68
N PRO A 24 10.69 12.09 2.56
CA PRO A 24 10.67 13.55 2.45
C PRO A 24 9.27 14.15 2.57
N ASP A 25 8.28 13.49 1.99
CA ASP A 25 6.90 13.96 1.89
C ASP A 25 5.92 12.81 1.63
N LEU A 26 4.62 13.15 1.66
CA LEU A 26 3.54 12.20 1.40
C LEU A 26 3.60 11.61 -0.03
N THR A 27 4.03 12.40 -1.01
CA THR A 27 4.16 11.91 -2.40
C THR A 27 5.15 10.76 -2.47
N SER A 28 6.31 10.91 -1.82
CA SER A 28 7.33 9.86 -1.72
C SER A 28 6.81 8.63 -0.97
N ALA A 29 5.98 8.83 0.05
CA ALA A 29 5.30 7.74 0.75
C ALA A 29 4.31 7.00 -0.14
N ILE A 30 3.52 7.71 -0.95
CA ILE A 30 2.59 7.09 -1.90
C ILE A 30 3.34 6.28 -2.96
N GLU A 31 4.46 6.78 -3.49
CA GLU A 31 5.28 6.02 -4.45
C GLU A 31 5.91 4.77 -3.82
N ALA A 32 6.33 4.86 -2.55
CA ALA A 32 6.82 3.69 -1.82
C ALA A 32 5.69 2.65 -1.62
N ALA A 33 4.50 3.08 -1.20
CA ALA A 33 3.33 2.22 -1.06
C ALA A 33 2.93 1.59 -2.40
N ARG A 34 3.05 2.33 -3.50
CA ARG A 34 2.81 1.82 -4.87
C ARG A 34 3.77 0.69 -5.22
N ALA A 35 5.06 0.85 -4.92
CA ALA A 35 6.06 -0.19 -5.15
C ALA A 35 5.79 -1.45 -4.30
N ASP A 36 5.43 -1.27 -3.03
CA ASP A 36 5.09 -2.38 -2.13
C ASP A 36 3.82 -3.11 -2.59
N ALA A 37 2.78 -2.37 -2.98
CA ALA A 37 1.55 -2.94 -3.53
C ALA A 37 1.83 -3.79 -4.78
N LEU A 38 2.70 -3.33 -5.69
CA LEU A 38 3.13 -4.12 -6.85
C LEU A 38 3.88 -5.39 -6.43
N SER A 39 4.74 -5.31 -5.43
CA SER A 39 5.48 -6.48 -4.91
C SER A 39 4.53 -7.52 -4.31
N ILE A 40 3.53 -7.09 -3.53
CA ILE A 40 2.52 -7.97 -2.94
C ILE A 40 1.67 -8.61 -4.04
N MET A 41 1.13 -7.80 -4.95
CA MET A 41 0.31 -8.30 -6.07
C MET A 41 1.08 -9.28 -6.96
N ALA A 42 2.38 -9.07 -7.19
CA ALA A 42 3.20 -10.01 -7.94
C ALA A 42 3.30 -11.37 -7.23
N HIS A 43 3.36 -11.38 -5.90
CA HIS A 43 3.35 -12.61 -5.11
C HIS A 43 1.99 -13.30 -5.15
N GLU A 44 0.88 -12.57 -4.99
CA GLU A 44 -0.46 -13.13 -5.12
C GLU A 44 -0.65 -13.80 -6.49
N VAL A 45 -0.24 -13.11 -7.57
CA VAL A 45 -0.33 -13.65 -8.94
C VAL A 45 0.48 -14.92 -9.10
N TYR A 46 1.68 -14.98 -8.49
CA TYR A 46 2.49 -16.20 -8.46
C TYR A 46 1.76 -17.35 -7.77
N ASP A 47 1.00 -17.06 -6.71
CA ASP A 47 0.15 -18.00 -5.98
C ASP A 47 -1.20 -18.28 -6.69
N GLY A 48 -1.39 -17.77 -7.91
CA GLY A 48 -2.54 -18.07 -8.78
C GLY A 48 -3.82 -17.30 -8.44
N HIS A 49 -3.74 -16.24 -7.65
CA HIS A 49 -4.87 -15.38 -7.33
C HIS A 49 -4.46 -13.90 -7.31
N LEU A 50 -5.41 -12.98 -7.34
CA LEU A 50 -5.10 -11.54 -7.22
C LEU A 50 -6.30 -10.86 -6.57
N CYS A 51 -6.08 -10.24 -5.43
CA CYS A 51 -7.12 -9.57 -4.67
C CYS A 51 -7.07 -8.05 -4.89
N LEU A 52 -7.89 -7.59 -5.84
CA LEU A 52 -7.96 -6.16 -6.20
C LEU A 52 -8.73 -5.29 -5.20
N SER A 53 -9.35 -5.88 -4.17
CA SER A 53 -9.99 -5.15 -3.07
C SER A 53 -9.02 -4.80 -1.94
N CYS A 54 -7.80 -5.34 -1.95
CA CYS A 54 -6.74 -4.99 -1.01
C CYS A 54 -6.21 -3.57 -1.23
N HIS A 55 -5.64 -2.99 -0.18
CA HIS A 55 -5.04 -1.67 -0.24
C HIS A 55 -3.94 -1.47 0.81
N ILE A 56 -3.08 -0.50 0.59
CA ILE A 56 -2.15 0.02 1.61
C ILE A 56 -2.67 1.36 2.10
N GLU A 57 -2.89 1.50 3.40
CA GLU A 57 -3.14 2.79 4.05
C GLU A 57 -1.80 3.41 4.47
N VAL A 58 -1.51 4.60 3.93
CA VAL A 58 -0.38 5.43 4.30
C VAL A 58 -0.84 6.43 5.35
N GLU A 59 -0.29 6.34 6.55
CA GLU A 59 -0.55 7.29 7.64
C GLU A 59 0.68 8.17 7.90
N GLU A 60 0.48 9.48 8.05
CA GLU A 60 1.46 10.40 8.61
C GLU A 60 1.08 10.74 10.07
N PRO A 61 1.70 10.11 11.09
CA PRO A 61 1.25 10.25 12.47
C PRO A 61 1.35 11.68 13.01
N ALA A 62 2.27 12.49 12.47
CA ALA A 62 2.46 13.88 12.88
C ALA A 62 1.26 14.77 12.52
N THR A 63 0.55 14.46 11.42
CA THR A 63 -0.59 15.22 10.93
C THR A 63 -1.92 14.47 11.10
N GLY A 64 -1.86 13.17 11.40
CA GLY A 64 -3.02 12.27 11.40
C GLY A 64 -3.59 12.03 10.01
N LYS A 65 -2.89 12.44 8.94
CA LYS A 65 -3.37 12.28 7.58
C LYS A 65 -3.24 10.83 7.16
N ARG A 66 -4.33 10.26 6.64
CA ARG A 66 -4.39 8.92 6.08
C ARG A 66 -4.74 8.97 4.61
N THR A 67 -4.09 8.16 3.80
CA THR A 67 -4.35 8.01 2.37
C THR A 67 -4.35 6.54 2.01
N SER A 68 -5.46 6.05 1.48
CA SER A 68 -5.58 4.67 1.03
C SER A 68 -5.15 4.55 -0.43
N LEU A 69 -4.35 3.55 -0.75
CA LEU A 69 -3.91 3.19 -2.09
C LEU A 69 -4.46 1.80 -2.46
N PRO A 70 -5.62 1.72 -3.14
CA PRO A 70 -6.19 0.46 -3.60
C PRO A 70 -5.33 -0.22 -4.66
N PHE A 71 -5.20 -1.54 -4.59
CA PHE A 71 -4.42 -2.33 -5.55
C PHE A 71 -4.90 -2.18 -7.00
N ARG A 72 -6.22 -2.08 -7.19
CA ARG A 72 -6.83 -1.79 -8.51
C ARG A 72 -6.39 -0.47 -9.14
N ASP A 73 -5.94 0.51 -8.34
CA ASP A 73 -5.51 1.81 -8.83
C ASP A 73 -3.99 1.84 -9.09
N VAL A 74 -3.28 0.82 -8.63
CA VAL A 74 -1.83 0.67 -8.80
C VAL A 74 -1.47 0.09 -10.17
N LEU A 75 -2.31 -0.78 -10.75
CA LEU A 75 -2.05 -1.38 -12.06
C LEU A 75 -3.26 -1.31 -12.98
N LYS A 76 -3.00 -1.42 -14.29
CA LYS A 76 -4.05 -1.52 -15.31
C LYS A 76 -4.18 -2.97 -15.76
N VAL A 77 -5.34 -3.58 -15.50
CA VAL A 77 -5.69 -4.91 -16.03
C VAL A 77 -6.25 -4.74 -17.45
N THR A 78 -5.78 -5.55 -18.40
CA THR A 78 -6.21 -5.52 -19.81
C THR A 78 -6.43 -6.94 -20.32
N GLY A 79 -7.31 -7.12 -21.32
CA GLY A 79 -7.54 -8.43 -21.95
C GLY A 79 -8.48 -9.36 -21.17
N ILE A 80 -9.24 -8.79 -20.24
CA ILE A 80 -10.44 -9.39 -19.61
C ILE A 80 -11.65 -9.26 -20.54
#